data_AF-A0A2G4RBN7-F1
#
_entry.id   AF-A0A2G4RBN7-F1
#
_cell.length_a   1.000
_cell.length_b   1.000
_cell.length_c   1.000
_cell.angle_alpha   90.00
_cell.angle_beta   90.00
_cell.angle_gamma   90.00
#
_symmetry.space_group_name_H-M   'P 1'
#
loop_
_entity.id
_entity.type
_entity.pdbx_description
1 polymer ?
#
loop_
_entity_poly.entity_id
_entity_poly.type
_entity_poly.pdbx_seq_one_letter_code
_entity_poly.pdbx_strand_id
1 'polypeptide(L)'
;MKEMTSVQMDFLLPDTRPDHVQLDSGAVLLPGFALQDAKTCMLAIDHITQQAPFRKMSTPRGGQMSVAMTCCGTFGWVSSSHGYSYTKVNPSTGLPWPKMPAIFKNLARKAAQKAGFAEFHPNTCLINAYSPGARMGLHQDRDEGCIDQPVVSLSFGLEAIFLWGGLKRTDPTRPILLKDGDALVWGGPDRLRFHGVKPIRSGSHIRTGATRFNITFRFVIP
;
A
#
# COMPACT_ATOMS: atom_id res chain seq x y z
N MET A 1 40.57 6.96 22.35
CA MET A 1 40.28 6.00 21.26
C MET A 1 38.81 5.67 21.34
N LYS A 2 38.03 6.03 20.32
CA LYS A 2 36.58 5.87 20.29
C LYS A 2 36.22 4.40 20.10
N GLU A 3 35.35 3.90 20.96
CA GLU A 3 34.71 2.60 20.84
C GLU A 3 33.92 2.51 19.53
N MET A 4 34.20 1.50 18.72
CA MET A 4 33.38 1.11 17.59
C MET A 4 32.11 0.45 18.12
N THR A 5 30.99 1.12 17.92
CA THR A 5 29.66 0.57 18.16
C THR A 5 29.40 -0.59 17.20
N SER A 6 28.78 -1.64 17.74
CA SER A 6 28.40 -2.86 17.05
C SER A 6 27.59 -2.57 15.79
N VAL A 7 28.22 -2.70 14.61
CA VAL A 7 27.49 -2.86 13.37
C VAL A 7 26.83 -4.23 13.45
N GLN A 8 25.52 -4.22 13.61
CA GLN A 8 24.66 -5.38 13.55
C GLN A 8 24.78 -5.94 12.12
N MET A 9 25.62 -6.96 11.96
CA MET A 9 25.71 -7.77 10.76
C MET A 9 24.41 -8.58 10.68
N ASP A 10 23.36 -7.94 10.14
CA ASP A 10 22.22 -8.68 9.61
C ASP A 10 22.78 -9.59 8.52
N PHE A 11 22.89 -10.88 8.82
CA PHE A 11 23.12 -11.88 7.78
C PHE A 11 22.01 -11.69 6.75
N LEU A 12 22.38 -11.26 5.53
CA LEU A 12 21.52 -11.18 4.36
C LEU A 12 21.11 -12.60 3.95
N LEU A 13 20.34 -13.29 4.79
CA LEU A 13 19.75 -14.56 4.43
C LEU A 13 18.75 -14.27 3.30
N PRO A 14 18.84 -15.00 2.17
CA PRO A 14 17.89 -14.83 1.09
C PRO A 14 16.48 -15.13 1.61
N ASP A 15 15.51 -14.37 1.15
CA ASP A 15 14.11 -14.65 1.48
C ASP A 15 13.71 -15.99 0.88
N THR A 16 13.42 -16.97 1.72
CA THR A 16 13.12 -18.36 1.31
C THR A 16 11.64 -18.59 1.00
N ARG A 17 10.81 -17.54 1.09
CA ARG A 17 9.40 -17.61 0.73
C ARG A 17 9.26 -17.93 -0.77
N PRO A 18 8.30 -18.77 -1.19
CA PRO A 18 7.97 -18.95 -2.60
C PRO A 18 7.65 -17.60 -3.27
N ASP A 19 8.00 -17.43 -4.53
CA ASP A 19 7.74 -16.20 -5.30
C ASP A 19 6.24 -15.99 -5.63
N HIS A 20 5.42 -17.02 -5.40
CA HIS A 20 3.97 -17.01 -5.49
C HIS A 20 3.35 -17.81 -4.35
N VAL A 21 2.51 -17.16 -3.54
CA VAL A 21 1.83 -17.77 -2.40
C VAL A 21 0.32 -17.50 -2.53
N GLN A 22 -0.44 -18.54 -2.84
CA GLN A 22 -1.90 -18.49 -2.81
C GLN A 22 -2.37 -18.40 -1.34
N LEU A 23 -3.02 -17.30 -0.98
CA LEU A 23 -3.51 -17.08 0.38
C LEU A 23 -4.93 -17.61 0.55
N ASP A 24 -5.81 -17.28 -0.41
CA ASP A 24 -7.23 -17.65 -0.50
C ASP A 24 -7.63 -17.63 -1.98
N SER A 25 -8.85 -18.07 -2.33
CA SER A 25 -9.27 -18.26 -3.74
C SER A 25 -9.09 -17.03 -4.65
N GLY A 26 -9.17 -15.82 -4.10
CA GLY A 26 -8.98 -14.56 -4.83
C GLY A 26 -7.81 -13.73 -4.33
N ALA A 27 -6.90 -14.28 -3.52
CA ALA A 27 -5.79 -13.52 -2.92
C ALA A 27 -4.43 -14.22 -3.07
N VAL A 28 -3.44 -13.47 -3.54
CA VAL A 28 -2.08 -13.93 -3.83
C VAL A 28 -1.06 -12.96 -3.27
N LEU A 29 -0.06 -13.48 -2.54
CA LEU A 29 1.15 -12.77 -2.18
C LEU A 29 2.27 -13.15 -3.16
N LEU A 30 3.01 -12.15 -3.63
CA LEU A 30 4.18 -12.29 -4.49
C LEU A 30 5.40 -11.70 -3.76
N PRO A 31 6.13 -12.51 -2.97
CA PRO A 31 7.31 -12.07 -2.23
C PRO A 31 8.38 -11.46 -3.12
N GLY A 32 8.94 -10.31 -2.73
CA GLY A 32 10.03 -9.65 -3.43
C GLY A 32 9.73 -9.18 -4.87
N PHE A 33 8.47 -9.25 -5.32
CA PHE A 33 8.05 -8.99 -6.70
C PHE A 33 8.57 -7.67 -7.30
N ALA A 34 8.56 -6.59 -6.51
CA ALA A 34 8.93 -5.24 -6.95
C ALA A 34 10.33 -4.81 -6.48
N LEU A 35 11.17 -5.72 -5.99
CA LEU A 35 12.51 -5.38 -5.48
C LEU A 35 13.40 -4.72 -6.53
N GLN A 36 13.40 -5.25 -7.76
CA GLN A 36 14.23 -4.74 -8.85
C GLN A 36 13.86 -3.31 -9.24
N ASP A 37 12.59 -2.95 -9.09
CA ASP A 37 12.04 -1.64 -9.44
C ASP A 37 11.99 -0.66 -8.26
N ALA A 38 12.39 -1.09 -7.05
CA ALA A 38 12.18 -0.34 -5.83
C ALA A 38 12.80 1.07 -5.85
N LYS A 39 14.01 1.22 -6.42
CA LYS A 39 14.67 2.54 -6.56
C LYS A 39 13.86 3.48 -7.46
N THR A 40 13.39 2.98 -8.61
CA THR A 40 12.56 3.73 -9.56
C THR A 40 11.22 4.10 -8.92
N CYS A 41 10.64 3.20 -8.13
CA CYS A 41 9.44 3.48 -7.38
C CYS A 41 9.64 4.60 -6.34
N MET A 42 10.76 4.63 -5.63
CA MET A 42 11.04 5.71 -4.66
C MET A 42 11.19 7.07 -5.37
N LEU A 43 11.91 7.13 -6.49
CA LEU A 43 12.01 8.36 -7.30
C LEU A 43 10.64 8.84 -7.81
N ALA A 44 9.76 7.91 -8.17
CA ALA A 44 8.40 8.23 -8.55
C ALA A 44 7.57 8.78 -7.38
N ILE A 45 7.71 8.23 -6.18
CA ILE A 45 7.09 8.79 -4.95
C ILE A 45 7.61 10.21 -4.70
N ASP A 46 8.92 10.44 -4.82
CA ASP A 46 9.52 11.77 -4.61
C ASP A 46 8.93 12.80 -5.60
N HIS A 47 8.84 12.43 -6.89
CA HIS A 47 8.25 13.31 -7.91
C HIS A 47 6.76 13.61 -7.67
N ILE A 48 6.00 12.61 -7.20
CA ILE A 48 4.58 12.78 -6.85
C ILE A 48 4.44 13.71 -5.65
N THR A 49 5.28 13.53 -4.62
CA THR A 49 5.16 14.28 -3.36
C THR A 49 5.60 15.73 -3.47
N GLN A 50 6.44 16.08 -4.45
CA GLN A 50 6.72 17.47 -4.82
C GLN A 50 5.47 18.22 -5.31
N GLN A 51 4.53 17.53 -5.96
CA GLN A 51 3.30 18.11 -6.51
C GLN A 51 2.10 17.94 -5.57
N ALA A 52 2.02 16.80 -4.90
CA ALA A 52 0.97 16.46 -3.94
C ALA A 52 1.61 15.90 -2.66
N PRO A 53 2.00 16.78 -1.71
CA PRO A 53 2.66 16.36 -0.48
C PRO A 53 1.84 15.38 0.35
N PHE A 54 2.53 14.53 1.12
CA PHE A 54 1.89 13.67 2.11
C PHE A 54 1.14 14.50 3.16
N ARG A 55 -0.05 14.03 3.54
CA ARG A 55 -0.81 14.61 4.65
C ARG A 55 -1.49 13.55 5.49
N LYS A 56 -1.64 13.82 6.79
CA LYS A 56 -2.48 13.00 7.68
C LYS A 56 -3.92 13.49 7.61
N MET A 57 -4.80 12.67 7.07
CA MET A 57 -6.21 13.03 6.87
C MET A 57 -7.03 12.89 8.15
N SER A 58 -8.07 13.72 8.29
CA SER A 58 -9.08 13.57 9.34
C SER A 58 -10.06 12.46 8.98
N THR A 59 -10.53 11.75 9.98
CA THR A 59 -11.55 10.70 9.85
C THR A 59 -12.96 11.27 10.12
N PRO A 60 -14.02 10.64 9.59
CA PRO A 60 -15.41 11.08 9.85
C PRO A 60 -15.78 11.09 11.35
N ARG A 61 -15.06 10.33 12.18
CA ARG A 61 -15.28 10.23 13.62
C ARG A 61 -14.47 11.23 14.44
N GLY A 62 -13.89 12.25 13.82
CA GLY A 62 -13.18 13.34 14.51
C GLY A 62 -11.73 13.03 14.93
N GLY A 63 -11.19 11.85 14.60
CA GLY A 63 -9.77 11.53 14.82
C GLY A 63 -8.90 11.84 13.60
N GLN A 64 -7.58 11.87 13.77
CA GLN A 64 -6.62 11.98 12.67
C GLN A 64 -5.96 10.62 12.37
N MET A 65 -5.78 10.30 11.09
CA MET A 65 -5.07 9.10 10.69
C MET A 65 -3.59 9.20 11.06
N SER A 66 -3.04 8.13 11.66
CA SER A 66 -1.60 8.07 11.97
C SER A 66 -0.71 7.97 10.73
N VAL A 67 -1.27 7.45 9.63
CA VAL A 67 -0.62 7.27 8.33
C VAL A 67 -0.72 8.56 7.52
N ALA A 68 0.38 8.99 6.93
CA ALA A 68 0.38 10.11 5.99
C ALA A 68 0.13 9.58 4.56
N MET A 69 -0.66 10.30 3.77
CA MET A 69 -1.16 9.82 2.49
C MET A 69 -1.07 10.89 1.41
N THR A 70 -0.83 10.42 0.18
CA THR A 70 -1.04 11.18 -1.06
C THR A 70 -1.54 10.25 -2.15
N CYS A 71 -1.92 10.78 -3.32
CA CYS A 71 -2.44 9.98 -4.42
C CYS A 71 -1.82 10.38 -5.76
N CYS A 72 -1.94 9.49 -6.75
CA CYS A 72 -1.73 9.81 -8.17
C CYS A 72 -2.74 9.05 -9.05
N GLY A 73 -2.93 9.49 -10.28
CA GLY A 73 -3.92 8.96 -11.22
C GLY A 73 -5.08 9.91 -11.48
N THR A 74 -6.16 9.40 -12.08
CA THR A 74 -7.36 10.19 -12.40
C THR A 74 -8.10 10.61 -11.13
N PHE A 75 -8.09 9.74 -10.12
CA PHE A 75 -8.74 9.95 -8.84
C PHE A 75 -7.76 9.74 -7.70
N GLY A 76 -8.01 10.42 -6.57
CA GLY A 76 -7.33 10.19 -5.31
C GLY A 76 -8.33 10.01 -4.18
N TRP A 77 -8.05 9.07 -3.29
CA TRP A 77 -8.88 8.81 -2.12
C TRP A 77 -8.67 9.92 -1.08
N VAL A 78 -9.78 10.40 -0.52
CA VAL A 78 -9.81 11.48 0.47
C VAL A 78 -10.72 11.07 1.63
N SER A 79 -10.20 11.22 2.85
CA SER A 79 -10.98 11.19 4.08
C SER A 79 -11.18 12.61 4.63
N SER A 80 -12.40 12.88 5.10
CA SER A 80 -12.77 14.13 5.77
C SER A 80 -13.80 13.88 6.88
N SER A 81 -14.21 14.93 7.58
CA SER A 81 -15.34 14.87 8.54
C SER A 81 -16.65 14.44 7.88
N HIS A 82 -16.80 14.63 6.56
CA HIS A 82 -18.01 14.32 5.81
C HIS A 82 -18.04 12.89 5.25
N GLY A 83 -16.98 12.11 5.41
CA GLY A 83 -16.89 10.75 4.86
C GLY A 83 -15.62 10.51 4.05
N TYR A 84 -15.67 9.43 3.27
CA TYR A 84 -14.62 8.99 2.35
C TYR A 84 -15.10 9.20 0.91
N SER A 85 -14.21 9.62 0.02
CA SER A 85 -14.54 9.84 -1.40
C SER A 85 -13.32 9.74 -2.30
N TYR A 86 -13.55 9.48 -3.57
CA TYR A 86 -12.55 9.64 -4.62
C TYR A 86 -12.76 10.98 -5.33
N THR A 87 -11.71 11.82 -5.38
CA THR A 87 -11.77 13.15 -6.00
C THR A 87 -10.80 13.25 -7.18
N LYS A 88 -11.14 14.06 -8.19
CA LYS A 88 -10.19 14.41 -9.28
C LYS A 88 -9.18 15.47 -8.87
N VAL A 89 -9.55 16.32 -7.91
CA VAL A 89 -8.76 17.44 -7.41
C VAL A 89 -8.23 17.12 -6.02
N ASN A 90 -6.95 17.38 -5.80
CA ASN A 90 -6.32 17.28 -4.49
C ASN A 90 -6.78 18.45 -3.61
N PRO A 91 -7.52 18.19 -2.51
CA PRO A 91 -8.11 19.24 -1.69
C PRO A 91 -7.07 20.13 -1.00
N SER A 92 -5.82 19.68 -0.84
CA SER A 92 -4.76 20.48 -0.21
C SER A 92 -4.07 21.46 -1.16
N THR A 93 -4.18 21.24 -2.47
CA THR A 93 -3.47 22.06 -3.48
C THR A 93 -4.42 22.78 -4.43
N GLY A 94 -5.68 22.34 -4.53
CA GLY A 94 -6.64 22.83 -5.53
C GLY A 94 -6.33 22.37 -6.96
N LEU A 95 -5.29 21.56 -7.16
CA LEU A 95 -4.86 21.06 -8.47
C LEU A 95 -5.28 19.59 -8.67
N PRO A 96 -5.35 19.09 -9.92
CA PRO A 96 -5.49 17.66 -10.19
C PRO A 96 -4.40 16.83 -9.51
N TRP A 97 -4.71 15.58 -9.18
CA TRP A 97 -3.68 14.64 -8.70
C TRP A 97 -2.58 14.44 -9.75
N PRO A 98 -1.32 14.23 -9.34
CA PRO A 98 -0.25 13.90 -10.27
C PRO A 98 -0.60 12.69 -11.14
N LYS A 99 -0.16 12.70 -12.40
CA LYS A 99 -0.38 11.56 -13.30
C LYS A 99 0.28 10.29 -12.73
N MET A 100 -0.39 9.15 -12.87
CA MET A 100 0.17 7.87 -12.43
C MET A 100 1.45 7.56 -13.23
N PRO A 101 2.60 7.35 -12.57
CA PRO A 101 3.84 6.96 -13.25
C PRO A 101 3.69 5.65 -14.03
N ALA A 102 4.35 5.55 -15.19
CA ALA A 102 4.28 4.35 -16.02
C ALA A 102 4.78 3.09 -15.28
N ILE A 103 5.82 3.22 -14.45
CA ILE A 103 6.35 2.12 -13.64
C ILE A 103 5.30 1.56 -12.67
N PHE A 104 4.54 2.45 -12.01
CA PHE A 104 3.46 2.06 -11.10
C PHE A 104 2.36 1.29 -11.83
N LYS A 105 1.89 1.84 -12.96
CA LYS A 105 0.86 1.20 -13.78
C LYS A 105 1.32 -0.18 -14.28
N ASN A 106 2.58 -0.29 -14.71
CA ASN A 106 3.13 -1.54 -15.23
C ASN A 106 3.29 -2.60 -14.13
N LEU A 107 3.82 -2.23 -12.96
CA LEU A 107 3.93 -3.14 -11.81
C LEU A 107 2.57 -3.62 -11.35
N ALA A 108 1.61 -2.70 -11.22
CA ALA A 108 0.25 -3.04 -10.81
C ALA A 108 -0.40 -4.05 -11.75
N ARG A 109 -0.30 -3.85 -13.07
CA ARG A 109 -0.82 -4.77 -14.09
C ARG A 109 -0.12 -6.13 -14.06
N LYS A 110 1.22 -6.15 -13.96
CA LYS A 110 1.99 -7.40 -13.90
C LYS A 110 1.67 -8.22 -12.65
N ALA A 111 1.55 -7.57 -11.49
CA ALA A 111 1.16 -8.24 -10.24
C ALA A 111 -0.26 -8.81 -10.34
N ALA A 112 -1.21 -8.01 -10.84
CA ALA A 112 -2.58 -8.46 -11.07
C ALA A 112 -2.64 -9.67 -12.01
N GLN A 113 -1.92 -9.63 -13.13
CA GLN A 113 -1.83 -10.73 -14.08
C GLN A 113 -1.29 -12.02 -13.43
N LYS A 114 -0.21 -11.93 -12.63
CA LYS A 114 0.33 -13.08 -11.88
C LYS A 114 -0.63 -13.65 -10.84
N ALA A 115 -1.59 -12.85 -10.37
CA ALA A 115 -2.64 -13.26 -9.46
C ALA A 115 -3.95 -13.70 -10.17
N GLY A 116 -3.95 -13.80 -11.51
CA GLY A 116 -5.10 -14.24 -12.28
C GLY A 116 -6.05 -13.12 -12.75
N PHE A 117 -5.69 -11.85 -12.57
CA PHE A 117 -6.48 -10.69 -12.96
C PHE A 117 -5.84 -9.95 -14.15
N ALA A 118 -5.91 -10.52 -15.35
CA ALA A 118 -5.23 -10.01 -16.55
C ALA A 118 -5.73 -8.62 -17.00
N GLU A 119 -7.03 -8.35 -16.84
CA GLU A 119 -7.70 -7.12 -17.28
C GLU A 119 -7.78 -6.05 -16.18
N PHE A 120 -6.72 -5.93 -15.36
CA PHE A 120 -6.64 -4.88 -14.35
C PHE A 120 -6.20 -3.54 -14.97
N HIS A 121 -7.02 -2.51 -14.81
CA HIS A 121 -6.76 -1.18 -15.36
C HIS A 121 -6.78 -0.10 -14.27
N PRO A 122 -5.75 -0.01 -13.41
CA PRO A 122 -5.78 0.95 -12.31
C PRO A 122 -5.85 2.39 -12.81
N ASN A 123 -6.81 3.15 -12.28
CA ASN A 123 -6.99 4.58 -12.57
C ASN A 123 -6.74 5.47 -11.34
N THR A 124 -6.51 4.86 -10.19
CA THR A 124 -6.12 5.52 -8.94
C THR A 124 -5.01 4.75 -8.23
N CYS A 125 -4.19 5.49 -7.51
CA CYS A 125 -3.14 4.97 -6.66
C CYS A 125 -3.11 5.80 -5.37
N LEU A 126 -3.31 5.13 -4.23
CA LEU A 126 -3.11 5.69 -2.90
C LEU A 126 -1.71 5.31 -2.42
N ILE A 127 -0.94 6.31 -1.99
CA ILE A 127 0.41 6.12 -1.45
C ILE A 127 0.34 6.40 0.04
N ASN A 128 0.66 5.40 0.84
CA ASN A 128 0.67 5.44 2.28
C ASN A 128 2.11 5.49 2.80
N ALA A 129 2.44 6.46 3.65
CA ALA A 129 3.70 6.57 4.37
C ALA A 129 3.47 6.32 5.87
N TYR A 130 4.06 5.25 6.39
CA TYR A 130 3.96 4.84 7.78
C TYR A 130 5.29 5.10 8.49
N SER A 131 5.26 5.99 9.48
CA SER A 131 6.33 6.10 10.49
C SER A 131 6.18 5.02 11.58
N PRO A 132 7.18 4.79 12.43
CA PRO A 132 7.05 3.86 13.55
C PRO A 132 5.83 4.22 14.43
N GLY A 133 5.07 3.20 14.83
CA GLY A 133 3.81 3.33 15.55
C GLY A 133 2.58 3.61 14.69
N ALA A 134 2.74 4.07 13.44
CA ALA A 134 1.62 4.28 12.53
C ALA A 134 0.95 2.94 12.17
N ARG A 135 -0.38 2.96 12.03
CA ARG A 135 -1.21 1.76 11.80
C ARG A 135 -2.41 2.06 10.92
N MET A 136 -3.02 1.01 10.37
CA MET A 136 -4.32 1.07 9.71
C MET A 136 -5.27 0.09 10.38
N GLY A 137 -6.40 0.59 10.90
CA GLY A 137 -7.41 -0.27 11.50
C GLY A 137 -8.04 -1.22 10.47
N LEU A 138 -8.75 -2.25 10.94
CA LEU A 138 -9.52 -3.11 10.04
C LEU A 138 -10.54 -2.29 9.26
N HIS A 139 -10.54 -2.42 7.94
CA HIS A 139 -11.42 -1.75 7.00
C HIS A 139 -11.61 -2.61 5.75
N GLN A 140 -12.50 -2.19 4.86
CA GLN A 140 -12.67 -2.74 3.53
C GLN A 140 -12.49 -1.62 2.52
N ASP A 141 -11.92 -1.97 1.38
CA ASP A 141 -11.91 -1.11 0.19
C ASP A 141 -13.23 -1.32 -0.53
N ARG A 142 -14.20 -0.43 -0.31
CA ARG A 142 -15.58 -0.54 -0.86
C ARG A 142 -16.08 0.72 -1.55
N ASP A 143 -15.27 1.77 -1.58
CA ASP A 143 -15.69 3.09 -2.06
C ASP A 143 -15.45 3.25 -3.58
N GLU A 144 -15.07 2.17 -4.27
CA GLU A 144 -14.60 2.22 -5.67
C GLU A 144 -15.72 2.24 -6.72
N GLY A 145 -16.98 2.00 -6.34
CA GLY A 145 -18.10 1.87 -7.29
C GLY A 145 -18.00 0.66 -8.26
N CYS A 146 -16.91 -0.09 -8.22
CA CYS A 146 -16.68 -1.33 -8.94
C CYS A 146 -15.90 -2.31 -8.04
N ILE A 147 -16.45 -3.51 -7.86
CA ILE A 147 -15.84 -4.59 -7.07
C ILE A 147 -15.34 -5.76 -7.94
N ASP A 148 -15.46 -5.67 -9.26
CA ASP A 148 -15.00 -6.72 -10.19
C ASP A 148 -13.49 -6.66 -10.42
N GLN A 149 -12.88 -5.49 -10.17
CA GLN A 149 -11.45 -5.25 -10.32
C GLN A 149 -10.72 -5.50 -9.00
N PRO A 150 -9.52 -6.12 -9.01
CA PRO A 150 -8.77 -6.40 -7.80
C PRO A 150 -8.22 -5.11 -7.16
N VAL A 151 -7.72 -5.27 -5.94
CA VAL A 151 -6.78 -4.34 -5.32
C VAL A 151 -5.37 -4.92 -5.46
N VAL A 152 -4.42 -4.09 -5.87
CA VAL A 152 -2.99 -4.45 -5.89
C VAL A 152 -2.25 -3.55 -4.91
N SER A 153 -1.45 -4.14 -4.04
CA SER A 153 -0.76 -3.46 -2.94
C SER A 153 0.73 -3.78 -2.97
N LEU A 154 1.58 -2.79 -3.24
CA LEU A 154 3.03 -2.92 -3.20
C LEU A 154 3.58 -2.42 -1.86
N SER A 155 4.57 -3.10 -1.29
CA SER A 155 5.23 -2.73 -0.03
C SER A 155 6.69 -2.36 -0.26
N PHE A 156 7.15 -1.29 0.38
CA PHE A 156 8.56 -0.87 0.36
C PHE A 156 8.99 -0.38 1.73
N GLY A 157 10.25 -0.62 2.10
CA GLY A 157 10.80 -0.15 3.37
C GLY A 157 10.55 -1.09 4.54
N LEU A 158 10.25 -0.52 5.72
CA LEU A 158 10.06 -1.31 6.94
C LEU A 158 8.96 -2.37 6.77
N GLU A 159 9.18 -3.53 7.38
CA GLU A 159 8.22 -4.62 7.38
C GLU A 159 6.92 -4.23 8.10
N ALA A 160 5.81 -4.85 7.66
CA ALA A 160 4.52 -4.71 8.30
C ALA A 160 3.85 -6.06 8.55
N ILE A 161 3.18 -6.16 9.69
CA ILE A 161 2.19 -7.23 9.91
C ILE A 161 0.86 -6.74 9.35
N PHE A 162 0.52 -7.24 8.18
CA PHE A 162 -0.78 -7.06 7.54
C PHE A 162 -1.79 -8.01 8.17
N LEU A 163 -2.97 -7.50 8.49
CA LEU A 163 -4.07 -8.27 9.06
C LEU A 163 -5.00 -8.64 7.92
N TRP A 164 -5.17 -9.95 7.69
CA TRP A 164 -6.07 -10.48 6.68
C TRP A 164 -7.27 -11.14 7.35
N GLY A 165 -8.40 -10.44 7.38
CA GLY A 165 -9.66 -10.88 7.99
C GLY A 165 -10.60 -11.57 7.02
N GLY A 166 -11.83 -11.85 7.47
CA GLY A 166 -12.91 -12.39 6.65
C GLY A 166 -13.81 -11.32 6.02
N LEU A 167 -15.01 -11.72 5.62
CA LEU A 167 -16.01 -10.83 5.01
C LEU A 167 -16.79 -10.03 6.05
N LYS A 168 -16.79 -10.48 7.32
CA LYS A 168 -17.35 -9.74 8.45
C LYS A 168 -16.21 -9.16 9.30
N ARG A 169 -16.46 -8.00 9.91
CA ARG A 169 -15.47 -7.31 10.75
C ARG A 169 -15.00 -8.15 11.94
N THR A 170 -15.87 -9.02 12.44
CA THR A 170 -15.63 -9.89 13.62
C THR A 170 -14.95 -11.20 13.26
N ASP A 171 -14.75 -11.50 11.97
CA ASP A 171 -14.07 -12.73 11.58
C ASP A 171 -12.60 -12.71 12.03
N PRO A 172 -12.02 -13.87 12.38
CA PRO A 172 -10.61 -13.95 12.78
C PRO A 172 -9.67 -13.36 11.72
N THR A 173 -8.57 -12.76 12.18
CA THR A 173 -7.53 -12.23 11.28
C THR A 173 -6.31 -13.15 11.24
N ARG A 174 -5.81 -13.41 10.04
CA ARG A 174 -4.52 -14.07 9.79
C ARG A 174 -3.44 -12.99 9.61
N PRO A 175 -2.37 -12.97 10.43
CA PRO A 175 -1.26 -12.06 10.23
C PRO A 175 -0.42 -12.53 9.02
N ILE A 176 -0.06 -11.58 8.16
CA ILE A 176 0.83 -11.79 7.01
C ILE A 176 1.99 -10.81 7.13
N LEU A 177 3.22 -11.30 7.12
CA LEU A 177 4.40 -10.45 7.08
C LEU A 177 4.60 -9.94 5.65
N LEU A 178 4.52 -8.63 5.47
CA LEU A 178 4.87 -7.95 4.22
C LEU A 178 6.24 -7.29 4.38
N LYS A 179 7.16 -7.68 3.51
CA LYS A 179 8.53 -7.16 3.43
C LYS A 179 8.67 -6.16 2.28
N ASP A 180 9.84 -5.54 2.23
CA ASP A 180 10.24 -4.69 1.12
C ASP A 180 10.17 -5.44 -0.22
N GLY A 181 9.53 -4.82 -1.22
CA GLY A 181 9.31 -5.37 -2.55
C GLY A 181 8.13 -6.34 -2.69
N ASP A 182 7.46 -6.75 -1.61
CA ASP A 182 6.30 -7.64 -1.72
C ASP A 182 5.13 -6.98 -2.46
N ALA A 183 4.43 -7.77 -3.27
CA ALA A 183 3.12 -7.41 -3.81
C ALA A 183 2.03 -8.32 -3.24
N LEU A 184 0.95 -7.74 -2.76
CA LEU A 184 -0.26 -8.46 -2.34
C LEU A 184 -1.40 -8.06 -3.27
N VAL A 185 -2.07 -9.04 -3.87
CA VAL A 185 -3.20 -8.84 -4.76
C VAL A 185 -4.41 -9.57 -4.21
N TRP A 186 -5.57 -8.91 -4.17
CA TRP A 186 -6.83 -9.57 -3.84
C TRP A 186 -8.00 -9.04 -4.66
N GLY A 187 -8.88 -9.94 -5.05
CA GLY A 187 -10.07 -9.65 -5.86
C GLY A 187 -11.08 -10.79 -5.80
N GLY A 188 -12.06 -10.78 -6.69
CA GLY A 188 -13.09 -11.83 -6.76
C GLY A 188 -13.78 -12.05 -5.39
N PRO A 189 -13.90 -13.30 -4.90
CA PRO A 189 -14.53 -13.61 -3.61
C PRO A 189 -13.89 -12.89 -2.40
N ASP A 190 -12.60 -12.53 -2.51
CA ASP A 190 -11.84 -11.91 -1.43
C ASP A 190 -11.76 -10.38 -1.55
N ARG A 191 -12.36 -9.78 -2.60
CA ARG A 191 -12.28 -8.34 -2.90
C ARG A 191 -12.67 -7.45 -1.72
N LEU A 192 -13.66 -7.89 -0.95
CA LEU A 192 -14.23 -7.18 0.19
C LEU A 192 -13.81 -7.78 1.53
N ARG A 193 -12.65 -8.43 1.63
CA ARG A 193 -12.16 -8.86 2.95
C ARG A 193 -11.75 -7.67 3.81
N PHE A 194 -12.08 -7.77 5.10
CA PHE A 194 -11.55 -6.86 6.10
C PHE A 194 -10.04 -7.03 6.19
N HIS A 195 -9.31 -5.93 6.16
CA HIS A 195 -7.87 -5.95 6.29
C HIS A 195 -7.32 -4.70 6.97
N GLY A 196 -6.07 -4.75 7.40
CA GLY A 196 -5.45 -3.65 8.13
C GLY A 196 -3.95 -3.85 8.30
N VAL A 197 -3.32 -2.93 9.03
CA VAL A 197 -1.87 -2.93 9.28
C VAL A 197 -1.65 -2.68 10.76
N LYS A 198 -0.99 -3.61 11.46
CA LYS A 198 -0.55 -3.39 12.85
C LYS A 198 0.43 -2.21 12.93
N PRO A 199 0.62 -1.60 14.11
CA PRO A 199 1.64 -0.56 14.30
C PRO A 199 3.00 -0.97 13.72
N ILE A 200 3.57 -0.12 12.88
CA ILE A 200 4.91 -0.34 12.32
C ILE A 200 5.93 -0.32 13.46
N ARG A 201 6.81 -1.32 13.50
CA ARG A 201 7.88 -1.39 14.50
C ARG A 201 8.95 -0.35 14.18
N SER A 202 9.62 0.16 15.22
CA SER A 202 10.81 0.98 15.04
C SER A 202 11.90 0.18 14.34
N GLY A 203 12.61 0.83 13.42
CA GLY A 203 13.68 0.24 12.63
C GLY A 203 14.16 1.21 11.57
N SER A 204 15.10 0.77 10.75
CA SER A 204 15.58 1.51 9.59
C SER A 204 15.72 0.57 8.41
N HIS A 205 15.39 1.06 7.22
CA HIS A 205 15.59 0.35 5.95
C HIS A 205 16.51 1.17 5.06
N ILE A 206 17.42 0.49 4.34
CA ILE A 206 18.52 1.12 3.59
C ILE A 206 18.06 2.19 2.59
N ARG A 207 16.87 2.05 1.99
CA ARG A 207 16.34 3.03 1.02
C ARG A 207 15.38 4.06 1.63
N THR A 208 14.67 3.72 2.70
CA THR A 208 13.50 4.49 3.16
C THR A 208 13.65 5.00 4.59
N GLY A 209 14.80 4.75 5.23
CA GLY A 209 15.04 5.06 6.64
C GLY A 209 13.98 4.40 7.52
N ALA A 210 13.42 5.18 8.45
CA ALA A 210 12.40 4.70 9.39
C ALA A 210 10.98 4.64 8.79
N THR A 211 10.81 4.70 7.46
CA THR A 211 9.50 4.74 6.83
C THR A 211 9.19 3.45 6.07
N ARG A 212 7.95 2.97 6.22
CA ARG A 212 7.33 2.03 5.28
C ARG A 212 6.46 2.81 4.29
N PHE A 213 6.62 2.51 3.01
CA PHE A 213 5.69 2.92 1.98
C PHE A 213 4.80 1.76 1.55
N ASN A 214 3.56 2.09 1.21
CA ASN A 214 2.66 1.19 0.52
C ASN A 214 1.95 1.92 -0.61
N ILE A 215 1.87 1.25 -1.75
CA ILE A 215 1.25 1.79 -2.96
C ILE A 215 0.07 0.88 -3.31
N THR A 216 -1.14 1.40 -3.16
CA THR A 216 -2.37 0.64 -3.39
C THR A 216 -3.09 1.12 -4.64
N PHE A 217 -3.27 0.23 -5.59
CA PHE A 217 -3.88 0.48 -6.88
C PHE A 217 -5.29 -0.06 -6.93
N ARG A 218 -6.20 0.72 -7.52
CA ARG A 218 -7.60 0.33 -7.72
C ARG A 218 -8.11 0.88 -9.05
N PHE A 219 -9.23 0.33 -9.50
CA PHE A 219 -10.07 0.94 -10.52
C PHE A 219 -11.32 1.49 -9.85
N VAL A 220 -11.59 2.77 -10.08
CA VAL A 220 -12.72 3.49 -9.48
C VAL A 220 -13.68 3.96 -10.57
N ILE A 221 -14.96 3.70 -10.37
CA ILE A 221 -16.07 4.33 -11.06
C ILE A 221 -16.77 5.21 -10.01
N PRO A 222 -16.64 6.55 -10.08
CA PRO A 222 -17.27 7.45 -9.11
C PRO A 222 -18.80 7.36 -9.13
#